data_AF-I0J3Q1-F1
#
_entry.id   AF-I0J3Q1-F1
#
_cell.length_a   1.000
_cell.length_b   1.000
_cell.length_c   1.000
_cell.angle_alpha   90.00
_cell.angle_beta   90.00
_cell.angle_gamma   90.00
#
_symmetry.space_group_name_H-M   'P 1'
#
loop_
_entity.id
_entity.type
_entity.pdbx_description
1 polymer ?
#
loop_
_entity_poly.entity_id
_entity_poly.type
_entity_poly.pdbx_seq_one_letter_code
_entity_poly.pdbx_strand_id
1 'polypeptide(L)' 'MAVPKKKMSKSKTNMRKSSWKNKGSKQADRAISLAKSVLSGRSDGFVYLSNLDNS' A
#
# COMPACT_ATOMS: atom_id res chain seq x y z
N MET A 1 23.23 26.17 -6.47
CA MET A 1 22.32 25.13 -5.93
C MET A 1 22.16 25.37 -4.43
N ALA A 2 20.95 25.24 -3.89
CA ALA A 2 20.73 25.39 -2.45
C ALA A 2 21.31 24.19 -1.69
N VAL A 3 22.14 24.46 -0.67
CA VAL A 3 22.74 23.43 0.19
C VAL A 3 22.27 23.63 1.64
N PRO A 4 22.00 22.55 2.39
CA PRO A 4 21.60 22.67 3.78
C PRO A 4 22.79 23.16 4.63
N LYS A 5 22.61 24.28 5.32
CA LYS A 5 23.66 24.84 6.19
C LYS A 5 23.95 23.97 7.42
N LYS A 6 22.93 23.24 7.91
CA LYS A 6 23.00 22.38 9.10
C LYS A 6 22.19 21.11 8.89
N LYS A 7 22.56 20.05 9.60
CA LYS A 7 21.79 18.80 9.60
C LYS A 7 20.41 19.01 10.24
N MET A 8 19.43 18.28 9.76
CA MET A 8 18.11 18.22 10.35
C MET A 8 18.16 17.50 11.72
N SER A 9 17.32 17.89 12.66
CA SER A 9 17.21 17.21 13.95
C SER A 9 16.75 15.75 13.77
N LYS A 10 17.14 14.87 14.71
CA LYS A 10 16.76 13.45 14.68
C LYS A 10 15.23 13.27 14.59
N SER A 11 14.49 14.06 15.36
CA SER A 11 13.02 14.04 15.38
C SER A 11 12.41 14.32 14.00
N LYS A 12 12.86 15.38 13.32
CA LYS A 12 12.29 15.77 12.01
C LYS A 12 12.66 14.77 10.90
N THR A 13 13.84 14.16 10.98
CA THR A 13 14.22 13.04 10.09
C THR A 13 13.34 11.81 10.34
N ASN A 14 13.10 11.43 11.60
CA ASN A 14 12.27 10.28 11.96
C ASN A 14 10.80 10.47 11.55
N MET A 15 10.26 11.68 11.69
CA MET A 15 8.91 12.02 11.24
C MET A 15 8.73 11.77 9.73
N ARG A 16 9.70 12.19 8.91
CA ARG A 16 9.68 11.94 7.45
C ARG A 16 9.75 10.45 7.12
N LYS A 17 10.60 9.70 7.83
CA LYS A 17 10.69 8.24 7.69
C LYS A 17 9.39 7.54 8.09
N SER A 18 8.73 7.99 9.17
CA SER A 18 7.44 7.46 9.61
C SER A 18 6.36 7.69 8.55
N SER A 19 6.29 8.89 7.98
CA SER A 19 5.36 9.21 6.87
C SER A 19 5.58 8.28 5.67
N TRP A 20 6.84 8.00 5.31
CA TRP A 20 7.16 7.07 4.22
C TRP A 20 6.72 5.63 4.55
N LYS A 21 7.01 5.13 5.75
CA LYS A 21 6.61 3.78 6.20
C LYS A 21 5.09 3.61 6.29
N ASN A 22 4.38 4.64 6.73
CA ASN A 22 2.92 4.63 6.85
C ASN A 22 2.22 4.39 5.50
N LYS A 23 2.83 4.82 4.38
CA LYS A 23 2.30 4.51 3.04
C LYS A 23 2.28 3.01 2.79
N GLY A 24 3.31 2.28 3.20
CA GLY A 24 3.37 0.82 3.08
C GLY A 24 2.30 0.13 3.91
N SER A 25 2.13 0.54 5.17
CA SER A 25 1.08 0.01 6.05
C SER A 25 -0.31 0.15 5.43
N LYS A 26 -0.63 1.34 4.90
CA LYS A 26 -1.92 1.59 4.25
C LYS A 26 -2.18 0.70 3.03
N GLN A 27 -1.13 0.39 2.26
CA GLN A 27 -1.28 -0.51 1.11
C GLN A 27 -1.43 -1.97 1.55
N ALA A 28 -0.77 -2.39 2.63
CA ALA A 28 -0.95 -3.72 3.20
C ALA A 28 -2.40 -3.94 3.68
N ASP A 29 -2.99 -2.97 4.37
CA ASP A 29 -4.38 -3.06 4.85
C ASP A 29 -5.37 -3.21 3.69
N ARG A 30 -5.14 -2.45 2.60
CA ARG A 30 -5.92 -2.53 1.37
C ARG A 30 -5.76 -3.88 0.68
N ALA A 31 -4.53 -4.38 0.56
CA ALA A 31 -4.24 -5.67 -0.05
C ALA A 31 -4.90 -6.83 0.70
N ILE A 32 -4.90 -6.81 2.04
CA ILE A 32 -5.58 -7.83 2.86
C ILE A 32 -7.10 -7.78 2.63
N SER A 33 -7.68 -6.58 2.65
CA SER A 33 -9.11 -6.39 2.39
C SER A 33 -9.50 -6.90 1.00
N LEU A 34 -8.64 -6.62 0.00
CA LEU A 34 -8.80 -7.09 -1.36
C LEU A 34 -8.74 -8.62 -1.46
N ALA A 35 -7.72 -9.24 -0.86
CA ALA A 35 -7.54 -10.68 -0.88
C ALA A 35 -8.72 -11.42 -0.24
N LYS A 36 -9.28 -10.89 0.86
CA LYS A 36 -10.49 -11.44 1.49
C LYS A 36 -11.71 -11.34 0.57
N SER A 37 -11.87 -10.23 -0.14
CA SER A 37 -12.97 -10.04 -1.10
C SER A 37 -12.88 -11.03 -2.26
N VAL A 38 -11.67 -11.22 -2.79
CA VAL A 38 -11.35 -12.21 -3.83
C VAL A 38 -11.65 -13.63 -3.36
N LEU A 39 -11.14 -14.03 -2.19
CA LEU A 39 -11.33 -15.38 -1.64
C LEU A 39 -12.80 -15.71 -1.38
N SER A 40 -13.62 -14.72 -1.05
CA SER A 40 -15.03 -14.94 -0.75
C SER A 40 -15.89 -15.32 -1.97
N GLY A 41 -15.40 -15.10 -3.21
CA GLY A 41 -16.11 -15.42 -4.45
C GLY A 41 -17.39 -14.63 -4.71
N ARG A 42 -17.76 -13.69 -3.83
CA ARG A 42 -18.99 -12.88 -3.92
C ARG A 42 -18.77 -11.51 -4.57
N SER A 43 -17.57 -11.25 -5.09
CA SER A 43 -17.19 -9.94 -5.61
C SER A 43 -17.27 -9.93 -7.14
N ASP A 44 -18.25 -9.21 -7.69
CA ASP A 44 -18.49 -9.09 -9.13
C ASP A 44 -17.48 -8.18 -9.86
N GLY A 45 -16.57 -7.54 -9.10
CA GLY A 45 -15.63 -6.55 -9.62
C GLY A 45 -14.29 -7.10 -10.14
N PHE A 46 -14.01 -8.40 -10.00
CA PHE A 46 -12.75 -9.01 -10.40
C PHE A 46 -12.94 -10.01 -11.53
N VAL A 47 -12.18 -9.85 -12.63
CA VAL A 47 -12.15 -10.79 -13.75
C VAL A 47 -10.96 -11.71 -13.55
N TYR A 48 -11.21 -13.03 -13.47
CA TYR A 48 -10.18 -14.05 -13.36
C TYR A 48 -10.08 -14.84 -14.66
N LEU A 49 -8.86 -15.06 -15.15
CA LEU A 49 -8.63 -15.81 -16.40
C LEU A 49 -9.15 -17.26 -16.31
N SER A 50 -9.18 -17.84 -15.11
CA SER A 50 -9.72 -19.17 -14.81
C SER A 50 -11.24 -19.29 -14.95
N ASN A 51 -11.98 -18.18 -14.98
CA ASN A 51 -13.43 -18.19 -15.16
C ASN A 51 -13.84 -18.20 -16.65
N LEU A 52 -12.89 -18.04 -17.58
CA LEU A 52 -13.14 -18.08 -19.02
C LEU A 52 -13.23 -19.52 -19.57
N ASP A 53 -12.83 -20.53 -18.78
CA ASP A 53 -12.93 -21.95 -19.13
C ASP A 53 -14.24 -22.61 -18.65
N ASN A 54 -15.15 -21.84 -18.03
CA ASN A 54 -16.49 -22.29 -17.62
C ASN A 54 -17.59 -21.61 -18.46
N SER A 55 -17.48 -21.65 -19.78
CA SER A 55 -18.52 -21.22 -20.72
C SER A 55 -18.66 -22.21 -21.86
#